data_AF-A0A9D5Y6R0-F1
#
_entry.id   AF-A0A9D5Y6R0-F1
#
_cell.length_a   1.000
_cell.length_b   1.000
_cell.length_c   1.000
_cell.angle_alpha   90.00
_cell.angle_beta   90.00
_cell.angle_gamma   90.00
#
_symmetry.space_group_name_H-M   'P 1'
#
loop_
_entity.id
_entity.type
_entity.pdbx_description
1 polymer ?
#
loop_
_entity_poly.entity_id
_entity_poly.type
_entity_poly.pdbx_seq_one_letter_code
_entity_poly.pdbx_strand_id
1 'polypeptide(L)'
;MKLTRIFLTEPNTDNRYVTCENRLSPRLAFGSGELERLFRENEAELMQTTEREIHDYINCDSLCGDDEGMFPRRSYLTGEWYLRGITFPDPGFLSIQTAFLSDHTGRKDDYLGLEVVFFYDEASQQFVLDGVNSSGI
;
A
#
# COMPACT_ATOMS: atom_id res chain seq x y z
N MET A 1 -15.79 4.56 -4.98
CA MET A 1 -14.96 4.19 -6.14
C MET A 1 -14.57 2.73 -6.03
N LYS A 2 -14.63 1.98 -7.13
CA LYS A 2 -14.16 0.59 -7.18
C LYS A 2 -12.64 0.56 -7.37
N LEU A 3 -11.96 -0.35 -6.68
CA LEU A 3 -10.52 -0.53 -6.80
C LEU A 3 -10.13 -1.69 -7.72
N THR A 4 -9.03 -1.49 -8.44
CA THR A 4 -8.37 -2.53 -9.23
C THR A 4 -6.88 -2.52 -8.91
N ARG A 5 -6.37 -3.64 -8.41
CA ARG A 5 -4.93 -3.82 -8.20
C ARG A 5 -4.26 -4.10 -9.54
N ILE A 6 -3.19 -3.37 -9.85
CA ILE A 6 -2.27 -3.69 -10.95
C ILE A 6 -1.01 -4.34 -10.39
N PHE A 7 -0.44 -5.27 -11.17
CA PHE A 7 0.77 -6.00 -10.79
C PHE A 7 1.94 -5.50 -11.63
N LEU A 8 2.94 -4.96 -10.93
CA LEU A 8 4.20 -4.54 -11.52
C LEU A 8 5.22 -5.68 -11.37
N THR A 9 5.86 -6.07 -12.46
CA THR A 9 6.61 -7.34 -12.54
C THR A 9 8.02 -7.18 -13.09
N GLU A 10 8.46 -5.96 -13.43
CA GLU A 10 9.84 -5.77 -13.90
C GLU A 10 10.82 -6.03 -12.76
N PRO A 11 11.90 -6.80 -12.96
CA PRO A 11 12.80 -7.16 -11.85
C PRO A 11 13.37 -5.95 -11.13
N ASN A 12 13.24 -5.92 -9.80
CA ASN A 12 13.78 -4.85 -8.95
C ASN A 12 15.06 -5.29 -8.22
N THR A 13 16.11 -5.67 -8.96
CA THR A 13 17.35 -6.21 -8.40
C THR A 13 18.13 -5.20 -7.55
N ASP A 14 17.99 -3.91 -7.87
CA ASP A 14 18.70 -2.82 -7.20
C ASP A 14 17.88 -2.19 -6.07
N ASN A 15 16.74 -2.79 -5.70
CA ASN A 15 15.83 -2.32 -4.66
C ASN A 15 15.42 -0.84 -4.81
N ARG A 16 15.21 -0.42 -6.06
CA ARG A 16 14.81 0.95 -6.42
C ARG A 16 13.37 1.23 -6.01
N TYR A 17 13.07 2.51 -5.84
CA TYR A 17 11.71 3.00 -5.60
C TYR A 17 10.79 2.62 -6.77
N VAL A 18 9.66 2.01 -6.46
CA VAL A 18 8.69 1.51 -7.45
C VAL A 18 7.71 2.60 -7.84
N THR A 19 7.62 2.89 -9.13
CA THR A 19 6.70 3.90 -9.71
C THR A 19 5.88 3.30 -10.85
N CYS A 20 4.75 3.92 -11.18
CA CYS A 20 3.99 3.57 -12.39
C CYS A 20 4.86 3.63 -13.66
N GLU A 21 5.81 4.56 -13.71
CA GLU A 21 6.70 4.74 -14.86
C GLU A 21 7.72 3.61 -15.01
N ASN A 22 8.37 3.21 -13.92
CA ASN A 22 9.44 2.21 -13.99
C ASN A 22 8.96 0.76 -13.84
N ARG A 23 7.71 0.54 -13.43
CA ARG A 23 7.02 -0.76 -13.43
C ARG A 23 7.74 -1.88 -12.70
N LEU A 24 8.63 -1.53 -11.77
CA LEU A 24 9.42 -2.47 -11.00
C LEU A 24 8.54 -3.31 -10.06
N SER A 25 8.96 -4.53 -9.76
CA SER A 25 8.32 -5.37 -8.77
C SER A 25 8.43 -4.73 -7.38
N PRO A 26 7.48 -5.01 -6.47
CA PRO A 26 7.48 -4.44 -5.13
C PRO A 26 8.78 -4.71 -4.39
N ARG A 27 9.24 -3.74 -3.59
CA ARG A 27 10.38 -3.94 -2.68
C ARG A 27 9.97 -4.86 -1.54
N LEU A 28 10.78 -5.85 -1.21
CA LEU A 28 10.54 -6.73 -0.07
C LEU A 28 11.72 -6.65 0.88
N ALA A 29 11.47 -6.29 2.14
CA ALA A 29 12.49 -6.18 3.17
C ALA A 29 12.01 -6.86 4.46
N PHE A 30 12.62 -7.99 4.80
CA PHE A 30 12.34 -8.74 6.02
C PHE A 30 13.56 -8.71 6.93
N GLY A 31 13.36 -8.50 8.23
CA GLY A 31 14.46 -8.48 9.21
C GLY A 31 15.11 -9.85 9.42
N SER A 32 14.37 -10.93 9.14
CA SER A 32 14.88 -12.30 9.20
C SER A 32 14.08 -13.23 8.28
N GLY A 33 14.61 -14.42 8.00
CA GLY A 33 13.89 -15.45 7.25
C GLY A 33 12.67 -16.00 7.99
N GLU A 34 12.64 -15.91 9.33
CA GLU A 34 11.46 -16.28 10.14
C GLU A 34 10.32 -15.30 9.93
N LEU A 35 10.62 -13.99 9.89
CA LEU A 35 9.64 -12.94 9.61
C LEU A 35 9.13 -13.01 8.18
N GLU A 36 10.00 -13.32 7.22
CA GLU A 36 9.57 -13.59 5.85
C GLU A 36 8.58 -14.76 5.82
N ARG A 37 8.91 -15.89 6.44
CA ARG A 37 8.00 -17.04 6.49
C ARG A 37 6.68 -16.68 7.16
N LEU A 38 6.72 -15.99 8.30
CA LEU A 38 5.53 -15.56 9.04
C LEU A 38 4.63 -14.66 8.17
N PHE A 39 5.22 -13.71 7.43
CA PHE A 39 4.48 -12.91 6.46
C PHE A 39 3.85 -13.79 5.37
N ARG A 40 4.60 -14.71 4.77
CA ARG A 40 4.11 -15.58 3.68
C ARG A 40 2.95 -16.48 4.13
N GLU A 41 3.00 -16.98 5.36
CA GLU A 41 1.92 -17.80 5.95
C GLU A 41 0.63 -17.00 6.15
N ASN A 42 0.72 -15.67 6.30
CA ASN A 42 -0.41 -14.77 6.56
C ASN A 42 -0.70 -13.79 5.39
N GLU A 43 -0.01 -13.92 4.25
CA GLU A 43 -0.01 -12.91 3.18
C GLU A 43 -1.42 -12.66 2.63
N ALA A 44 -2.23 -13.71 2.50
CA ALA A 44 -3.59 -13.59 1.99
C ALA A 44 -4.48 -12.72 2.90
N GLU A 45 -4.41 -12.91 4.22
CA GLU A 45 -5.20 -12.16 5.19
C GLU A 45 -4.71 -10.71 5.32
N LEU A 46 -3.39 -10.52 5.36
CA LEU A 46 -2.75 -9.21 5.38
C LEU A 46 -3.11 -8.38 4.15
N MET A 47 -3.07 -9.00 2.96
CA MET A 47 -3.46 -8.33 1.72
C MET A 47 -4.96 -8.05 1.67
N GLN A 48 -5.81 -8.97 2.14
CA GLN A 48 -7.26 -8.73 2.23
C GLN A 48 -7.58 -7.54 3.16
N THR A 49 -6.94 -7.49 4.31
CA THR A 49 -7.11 -6.37 5.24
C THR A 49 -6.58 -5.08 4.62
N THR A 50 -5.39 -5.09 4.04
CA THR A 50 -4.83 -3.94 3.31
C THR A 50 -5.80 -3.42 2.26
N GLU A 51 -6.35 -4.29 1.42
CA GLU A 51 -7.29 -3.94 0.35
C GLU A 51 -8.58 -3.30 0.89
N ARG A 52 -9.08 -3.81 2.02
CA ARG A 52 -10.23 -3.20 2.72
C ARG A 52 -9.89 -1.82 3.25
N GLU A 53 -8.79 -1.68 3.99
CA GLU A 53 -8.44 -0.41 4.64
C GLU A 53 -8.13 0.70 3.61
N ILE A 54 -7.42 0.38 2.52
CA ILE A 54 -7.17 1.37 1.47
C ILE A 54 -8.45 1.73 0.72
N HIS A 55 -9.37 0.76 0.52
CA HIS A 55 -10.68 1.01 -0.07
C HIS A 55 -11.50 1.95 0.82
N ASP A 56 -11.51 1.73 2.13
CA ASP A 56 -12.28 2.56 3.05
C ASP A 56 -11.67 3.96 3.16
N TYR A 57 -10.34 4.08 3.16
CA TYR A 57 -9.63 5.37 3.13
C TYR A 57 -10.06 6.24 1.94
N ILE A 58 -9.94 5.72 0.72
CA ILE A 58 -10.21 6.52 -0.49
C ILE A 58 -11.69 6.85 -0.68
N ASN A 59 -12.58 6.13 0.01
CA ASN A 59 -14.03 6.34 -0.01
C ASN A 59 -14.54 7.14 1.19
N CYS A 60 -13.64 7.59 2.07
CA CYS A 60 -13.99 8.42 3.21
C CYS A 60 -13.89 9.90 2.81
N ASP A 61 -14.99 10.66 2.91
CA ASP A 61 -15.02 12.07 2.50
C ASP A 61 -14.11 12.97 3.34
N SER A 62 -13.86 12.62 4.61
CA SER A 62 -12.94 13.38 5.46
C SER A 62 -11.46 13.11 5.20
N LEU A 63 -11.12 11.98 4.57
CA LEU A 63 -9.74 11.57 4.29
C LEU A 63 -9.36 11.74 2.81
N CYS A 64 -10.33 11.57 1.92
CA CYS A 64 -10.17 11.66 0.47
C CYS A 64 -11.44 12.28 -0.13
N GLY A 65 -11.68 13.55 0.20
CA GLY A 65 -12.79 14.35 -0.28
C GLY A 65 -12.44 15.16 -1.54
N ASP A 66 -13.47 15.67 -2.20
CA ASP A 66 -13.34 16.47 -3.44
C ASP A 66 -13.47 17.99 -3.20
N ASP A 67 -13.46 18.43 -1.93
CA ASP A 67 -13.56 19.83 -1.58
C ASP A 67 -12.33 20.64 -2.02
N GLU A 68 -12.54 21.94 -2.21
CA GLU A 68 -11.47 22.84 -2.61
C GLU A 68 -10.33 22.88 -1.57
N GLY A 69 -9.07 22.80 -2.01
CA GLY A 69 -7.91 22.76 -1.12
C GLY A 69 -7.64 21.42 -0.41
N MET A 70 -8.49 20.39 -0.55
CA MET A 70 -8.20 19.06 0.01
C MET A 70 -7.20 18.26 -0.83
N PHE A 71 -6.40 17.45 -0.12
CA PHE A 71 -5.56 16.40 -0.68
C PHE A 71 -5.65 15.17 0.24
N PRO A 72 -5.72 13.94 -0.31
CA PRO A 72 -5.94 13.60 -1.73
C PRO A 72 -7.38 13.85 -2.20
N ARG A 73 -7.57 14.08 -3.51
CA ARG A 73 -8.90 14.20 -4.14
C ARG A 73 -9.32 12.90 -4.79
N ARG A 74 -10.51 12.41 -4.45
CA ARG A 74 -11.03 11.15 -4.98
C ARG A 74 -11.30 11.23 -6.48
N SER A 75 -11.81 12.36 -6.95
CA SER A 75 -12.09 12.63 -8.36
C SER A 75 -10.85 12.61 -9.26
N TYR A 76 -9.64 12.68 -8.68
CA TYR A 76 -8.40 12.58 -9.44
C TYR A 76 -7.89 11.14 -9.56
N LEU A 77 -8.41 10.21 -8.75
CA LEU A 77 -7.97 8.82 -8.76
C LEU A 77 -8.59 8.05 -9.93
N THR A 78 -7.80 7.20 -10.59
CA THR A 78 -8.31 6.30 -11.64
C THR A 78 -9.00 5.06 -11.06
N GLY A 79 -8.82 4.79 -9.76
CA GLY A 79 -9.22 3.54 -9.10
C GLY A 79 -8.21 2.40 -9.26
N GLU A 80 -7.12 2.62 -9.98
CA GLU A 80 -6.00 1.69 -10.05
C GLU A 80 -4.98 1.96 -8.93
N TRP A 81 -4.45 0.88 -8.37
CA TRP A 81 -3.41 0.94 -7.35
C TRP A 81 -2.45 -0.24 -7.49
N TYR A 82 -1.24 -0.10 -6.93
CA TYR A 82 -0.26 -1.18 -6.90
C TYR A 82 0.50 -1.23 -5.60
N LEU A 83 1.10 -2.39 -5.33
CA LEU A 83 1.99 -2.59 -4.19
C LEU A 83 3.38 -2.03 -4.51
N ARG A 84 3.87 -1.13 -3.67
CA ARG A 84 5.20 -0.51 -3.79
C ARG A 84 6.25 -1.28 -3.01
N GLY A 85 5.85 -1.80 -1.85
CA GLY A 85 6.72 -2.66 -1.06
C GLY A 85 6.11 -3.13 0.24
N ILE A 86 6.81 -4.07 0.85
CA ILE A 86 6.53 -4.65 2.15
C ILE A 86 7.80 -4.55 2.98
N THR A 87 7.68 -4.04 4.20
CA THR A 87 8.79 -3.90 5.15
C THR A 87 8.38 -4.51 6.49
N PHE A 88 9.11 -5.54 6.94
CA PHE A 88 8.85 -6.24 8.20
C PHE A 88 10.16 -6.47 8.97
N PRO A 89 10.71 -5.41 9.59
CA PRO A 89 11.99 -5.47 10.31
C PRO A 89 11.92 -6.32 11.58
N ASP A 90 10.81 -6.29 12.30
CA ASP A 90 10.59 -7.00 13.57
C ASP A 90 9.09 -7.18 13.84
N PRO A 91 8.68 -8.08 14.78
CA PRO A 91 7.28 -8.35 15.08
C PRO A 91 6.44 -7.11 15.44
N GLY A 92 7.07 -6.04 15.95
CA GLY A 92 6.37 -4.82 16.34
C GLY A 92 5.96 -3.93 15.16
N PHE A 93 6.44 -4.20 13.94
CA PHE A 93 6.16 -3.35 12.79
C PHE A 93 6.22 -4.08 11.46
N LEU A 94 5.08 -4.21 10.79
CA LEU A 94 4.92 -4.60 9.39
C LEU A 94 4.24 -3.46 8.63
N SER A 95 4.87 -3.00 7.56
CA SER A 95 4.34 -1.97 6.66
C SER A 95 4.07 -2.54 5.27
N ILE A 96 2.87 -2.28 4.76
CA ILE A 96 2.46 -2.59 3.38
C ILE A 96 2.21 -1.26 2.66
N GLN A 97 3.10 -0.92 1.73
CA GLN A 97 3.11 0.36 1.02
C GLN A 97 2.44 0.23 -0.34
N THR A 98 1.50 1.12 -0.64
CA THR A 98 0.71 1.15 -1.87
C THR A 98 0.84 2.51 -2.57
N ALA A 99 0.58 2.53 -3.89
CA ALA A 99 0.41 3.76 -4.66
C ALA A 99 -0.86 3.68 -5.47
N PHE A 100 -1.58 4.78 -5.52
CA PHE A 100 -2.76 5.00 -6.34
C PHE A 100 -2.43 5.93 -7.50
N LEU A 101 -3.03 5.63 -8.64
CA LEU A 101 -2.80 6.36 -9.87
C LEU A 101 -3.84 7.46 -10.08
N SER A 102 -3.39 8.52 -10.72
CA SER A 102 -4.21 9.63 -11.21
C SER A 102 -3.93 9.87 -12.68
N ASP A 103 -4.92 10.32 -13.44
CA ASP A 103 -4.76 10.84 -14.80
C ASP A 103 -5.16 12.33 -14.91
N HIS A 104 -5.35 13.02 -13.78
CA HIS A 104 -5.87 14.39 -13.74
C HIS A 104 -4.98 15.41 -14.48
N THR A 105 -3.69 15.11 -14.67
CA THR A 105 -2.71 15.94 -15.39
C THR A 105 -2.66 15.65 -16.88
N GLY A 106 -3.50 14.74 -17.38
CA GLY A 106 -3.47 14.25 -18.76
C GLY A 106 -2.49 13.10 -19.01
N ARG A 107 -1.75 12.66 -17.98
CA ARG A 107 -0.91 11.45 -17.98
C ARG A 107 -1.22 10.63 -16.72
N LYS A 108 -1.26 9.31 -16.87
CA LYS A 108 -1.34 8.38 -15.74
C LYS A 108 -0.03 8.40 -14.95
N ASP A 109 -0.09 8.76 -13.67
CA ASP A 109 1.06 8.86 -12.78
C ASP A 109 0.70 8.52 -11.32
N ASP A 110 1.72 8.32 -10.49
CA ASP A 110 1.57 8.13 -9.04
C ASP A 110 1.00 9.41 -8.42
N TYR A 111 0.05 9.28 -7.49
CA TYR A 111 -0.63 10.44 -6.89
C TYR A 111 -0.76 10.35 -5.37
N LEU A 112 -1.20 9.20 -4.87
CA LEU A 112 -1.43 8.98 -3.45
C LEU A 112 -0.72 7.70 -3.00
N GLY A 113 0.15 7.84 -2.00
CA GLY A 113 0.72 6.72 -1.26
C GLY A 113 -0.11 6.42 -0.03
N LEU A 114 -0.49 5.15 0.18
CA LEU A 114 -1.02 4.69 1.45
C LEU A 114 -0.12 3.60 2.03
N GLU A 115 0.20 3.71 3.31
CA GLU A 115 0.95 2.74 4.09
C GLU A 115 0.03 2.14 5.16
N VAL A 116 -0.25 0.84 5.04
CA VAL A 116 -1.04 0.09 6.01
C VAL A 116 -0.08 -0.59 6.97
N VAL A 117 -0.20 -0.27 8.25
CA VAL A 117 0.72 -0.70 9.31
C VAL A 117 0.05 -1.76 10.18
N PHE A 118 0.80 -2.80 10.48
CA PHE A 118 0.42 -3.89 11.36
C PHE A 118 1.52 -4.13 12.39
N PHE A 119 1.16 -4.78 13.48
CA PHE A 119 2.11 -5.47 14.34
C PHE A 119 1.64 -6.91 14.53
N TYR A 120 2.57 -7.80 14.89
CA TYR A 120 2.27 -9.18 15.21
C TYR A 120 2.12 -9.34 16.72
N ASP A 121 0.91 -9.69 17.17
CA ASP A 121 0.64 -10.02 18.56
C ASP A 121 1.00 -11.49 18.83
N GLU A 122 2.11 -11.70 19.54
CA GLU A 122 2.59 -13.04 19.88
C GLU A 122 1.62 -13.82 20.78
N ALA A 123 0.80 -13.15 21.59
CA ALA A 123 -0.11 -13.80 22.53
C ALA A 123 -1.31 -14.42 21.80
N SER A 124 -1.86 -13.72 20.80
CA SER A 124 -2.94 -14.22 19.95
C SER A 124 -2.45 -14.93 18.69
N GLN A 125 -1.16 -14.84 18.37
CA GLN A 125 -0.54 -15.32 17.13
C GLN A 125 -1.20 -14.74 15.87
N GLN A 126 -1.52 -13.45 15.91
CA GLN A 126 -2.25 -12.76 14.84
C GLN A 126 -1.61 -11.42 14.51
N PHE A 127 -1.77 -11.00 13.26
CA PHE A 127 -1.47 -9.61 12.87
C PHE A 127 -2.62 -8.71 13.28
N VAL A 128 -2.29 -7.59 13.90
CA VAL A 128 -3.24 -6.56 14.33
C VAL A 128 -2.96 -5.31 13.51
N LEU A 129 -4.02 -4.71 12.96
CA LEU A 129 -3.95 -3.44 12.26
C LEU A 129 -3.64 -2.32 13.27
N ASP A 130 -2.59 -1.56 13.00
CA ASP A 130 -2.21 -0.36 13.78
C ASP A 130 -2.83 0.90 13.16
N GLY A 131 -2.79 1.01 11.83
CA GLY A 131 -3.43 2.13 11.14
C GLY A 131 -3.05 2.28 9.66
N VAL A 132 -3.51 3.38 9.06
CA VAL A 132 -3.22 3.77 7.68
C VAL A 132 -2.65 5.18 7.66
N ASN A 133 -1.46 5.33 7.09
CA ASN A 133 -0.82 6.61 6.85
C ASN A 133 -0.91 6.98 5.37
N SER A 134 -1.06 8.27 5.07
CA SER A 134 -1.11 8.78 3.70
C SER A 134 0.03 9.73 3.39
N SER A 135 0.53 9.71 2.16
CA SER A 135 1.48 10.68 1.64
C SER A 135 1.16 11.06 0.20
N GLY A 136 1.44 12.31 -0.16
CA GLY A 136 1.56 12.69 -1.57
C GLY A 136 2.85 12.13 -2.15
N ILE A 137 2.78 11.63 -3.39
CA ILE A 137 3.91 11.07 -4.14
C ILE A 137 4.25 11.96 -5.31
#